data_AF-H8GM22-F1
#
_entry.id   AF-H8GM22-F1
#
_cell.length_a   1.000
_cell.length_b   1.000
_cell.length_c   1.000
_cell.angle_alpha   90.00
_cell.angle_beta   90.00
_cell.angle_gamma   90.00
#
_symmetry.space_group_name_H-M   'P 1'
#
loop_
_entity.id
_entity.type
_entity.pdbx_description
1 polymer ?
#
loop_
_entity_poly.entity_id
_entity_poly.type
_entity_poly.pdbx_seq_one_letter_code
_entity_poly.pdbx_strand_id
1 'polypeptide(L)'
;MIKNTLLAALLATPFIGPIAHAETLFVTLEKDNALAVVDPIAGKLLKTVPVGQRPRGIALSPDFKSIYVATSDDDTIRILDAETLKETGKLPSGEDPETFALNPDGTMLYVSNEDDSRVTAIDLKKRKAVKQIKVGVEPEGITASPDKKWVISASETTNMVHWIDAKTLEAVNHILVDPRPRAVAFTADSAQLWVTSEMAGTLTIIDVKSQQIVKNIKFAVQGVTADKIQPVGIVIDKERKRGYVALGPANRVAVIDAQKLEAENYLLVGQRVWNLAFSPDQQRLYTTNGVSNDISIIDLASQTVTQSVGVGTYPWGVAVKP
;
A
#
# COMPACT_ATOMS: atom_id res chain seq x y z
N MET A 1 54.48 13.76 55.13
CA MET A 1 53.06 13.83 54.74
C MET A 1 52.99 13.85 53.22
N ILE A 2 52.70 12.71 52.61
CA ILE A 2 52.60 12.53 51.15
C ILE A 2 51.11 12.59 50.81
N LYS A 3 50.68 13.50 49.91
CA LYS A 3 49.33 13.51 49.35
C LYS A 3 49.42 13.11 47.88
N ASN A 4 48.88 11.93 47.56
CA ASN A 4 48.66 11.47 46.20
C ASN A 4 47.35 12.08 45.68
N THR A 5 47.42 12.78 44.55
CA THR A 5 46.25 13.26 43.81
C THR A 5 46.02 12.29 42.64
N LEU A 6 44.94 11.50 42.68
CA LEU A 6 44.51 10.70 41.53
C LEU A 6 43.76 11.61 40.55
N LEU A 7 44.24 11.66 39.30
CA LEU A 7 43.54 12.25 38.17
C LEU A 7 42.71 11.13 37.52
N ALA A 8 41.38 11.22 37.58
CA ALA A 8 40.49 10.31 36.86
C ALA A 8 40.32 10.81 35.41
N ALA A 9 40.84 10.06 34.44
CA ALA A 9 40.61 10.31 33.03
C ALA A 9 39.22 9.76 32.63
N LEU A 10 38.31 10.64 32.23
CA LEU A 10 37.00 10.28 31.70
C LEU A 10 37.17 9.84 30.24
N LEU A 11 37.09 8.53 29.97
CA LEU A 11 37.02 7.97 28.63
C LEU A 11 35.63 8.27 28.04
N ALA A 12 35.56 9.21 27.10
CA ALA A 12 34.36 9.43 26.28
C ALA A 12 34.27 8.32 25.23
N THR A 13 33.36 7.37 25.42
CA THR A 13 32.97 6.40 24.38
C THR A 13 32.11 7.12 23.34
N PRO A 14 32.46 7.09 22.04
CA PRO A 14 31.60 7.66 21.01
C PRO A 14 30.32 6.83 20.92
N PHE A 15 29.18 7.48 21.15
CA PHE A 15 27.88 6.94 20.79
C PHE A 15 27.82 6.82 19.26
N ILE A 16 28.04 5.62 18.74
CA ILE A 16 27.63 5.29 17.37
C ILE A 16 26.12 5.08 17.44
N GLY A 17 25.36 6.16 17.25
CA GLY A 17 23.92 6.05 17.01
C GLY A 17 23.66 5.21 15.75
N PRO A 18 22.50 4.55 15.64
CA PRO A 18 22.16 3.83 14.42
C PRO A 18 22.23 4.78 13.24
N ILE A 19 22.96 4.38 12.19
CA ILE A 19 22.93 5.07 10.90
C ILE A 19 21.51 4.92 10.39
N ALA A 20 20.73 6.00 10.49
CA ALA A 20 19.44 6.08 9.82
C ALA A 20 19.73 6.09 8.32
N HIS A 21 19.50 4.96 7.65
CA HIS A 21 19.37 4.99 6.21
C HIS A 21 18.16 5.88 5.88
N ALA A 22 18.38 6.92 5.10
CA ALA A 22 17.30 7.78 4.64
C ALA A 22 16.44 6.95 3.69
N GLU A 23 15.23 6.64 4.13
CA GLU A 23 14.26 5.94 3.30
C GLU A 23 13.93 6.77 2.04
N THR A 24 13.53 6.11 0.97
CA THR A 24 13.17 6.74 -0.31
C THR A 24 11.76 6.33 -0.69
N LEU A 25 10.94 7.29 -1.12
CA LEU A 25 9.61 6.99 -1.66
C LEU A 25 9.66 6.91 -3.19
N PHE A 26 8.95 5.93 -3.72
CA PHE A 26 8.64 5.78 -5.13
C PHE A 26 7.14 5.97 -5.31
N VAL A 27 6.73 6.95 -6.10
CA VAL A 27 5.33 7.34 -6.29
C VAL A 27 4.96 7.26 -7.76
N THR A 28 3.93 6.48 -8.11
CA THR A 28 3.43 6.43 -9.49
C THR A 28 2.62 7.68 -9.79
N LEU A 29 2.88 8.29 -10.95
CA LEU A 29 2.22 9.50 -11.44
C LEU A 29 1.37 9.13 -12.65
N GLU A 30 0.07 8.91 -12.42
CA GLU A 30 -0.84 8.30 -13.39
C GLU A 30 -0.90 9.10 -14.70
N LYS A 31 -0.96 10.43 -14.61
CA LYS A 31 -1.09 11.32 -15.78
C LYS A 31 0.24 11.74 -16.40
N ASP A 32 1.34 11.53 -15.70
CA ASP A 32 2.68 11.85 -16.21
C ASP A 32 3.38 10.65 -16.86
N ASN A 33 2.79 9.44 -16.77
CA ASN A 33 3.42 8.19 -17.23
C ASN A 33 4.82 7.99 -16.61
N ALA A 34 4.95 8.32 -15.34
CA ALA A 34 6.24 8.43 -14.66
C ALA A 34 6.21 7.95 -13.21
N LEU A 35 7.40 7.81 -12.66
CA LEU A 35 7.68 7.54 -11.26
C LEU A 35 8.38 8.75 -10.64
N ALA A 36 7.80 9.34 -9.59
CA ALA A 36 8.48 10.30 -8.73
C ALA A 36 9.31 9.57 -7.66
N VAL A 37 10.52 10.08 -7.42
CA VAL A 37 11.41 9.64 -6.35
C VAL A 37 11.54 10.77 -5.34
N VAL A 38 11.20 10.51 -4.09
CA VAL A 38 11.09 11.53 -3.05
C VAL A 38 11.96 11.17 -1.86
N ASP A 39 12.68 12.16 -1.33
CA ASP A 39 13.26 12.12 0.00
C ASP A 39 12.20 12.63 0.99
N PRO A 40 11.57 11.75 1.79
CA PRO A 40 10.53 12.14 2.71
C PRO A 40 11.06 12.82 3.98
N ILE A 41 12.35 12.71 4.28
CA ILE A 41 12.95 13.35 5.45
C ILE A 41 13.30 14.80 5.12
N ALA A 42 13.91 15.02 3.96
CA ALA A 42 14.17 16.37 3.44
C ALA A 42 12.91 17.04 2.88
N GLY A 43 11.82 16.29 2.66
CA GLY A 43 10.58 16.80 2.08
C GLY A 43 10.75 17.26 0.63
N LYS A 44 11.48 16.49 -0.19
CA LYS A 44 11.94 16.93 -1.50
C LYS A 44 11.76 15.89 -2.60
N LEU A 45 11.15 16.30 -3.71
CA LEU A 45 11.20 15.56 -4.98
C LEU A 45 12.64 15.53 -5.50
N LEU A 46 13.20 14.34 -5.66
CA LEU A 46 14.56 14.11 -6.12
C LEU A 46 14.63 13.95 -7.64
N LYS A 47 13.75 13.11 -8.21
CA LYS A 47 13.74 12.73 -9.62
C LYS A 47 12.34 12.39 -10.07
N THR A 48 12.09 12.58 -11.36
CA THR A 48 10.94 12.01 -12.07
C THR A 48 11.48 11.17 -13.22
N VAL A 49 11.07 9.91 -13.29
CA VAL A 49 11.59 8.92 -14.26
C VAL A 49 10.44 8.39 -15.10
N PRO A 50 10.49 8.49 -16.44
CA PRO A 50 9.47 7.88 -17.30
C PRO A 50 9.37 6.37 -17.06
N VAL A 51 8.15 5.84 -17.13
CA VAL A 51 7.87 4.41 -17.08
C VAL A 51 6.96 4.05 -18.26
N GLY A 52 5.99 3.16 -18.08
CA GLY A 52 4.94 2.90 -19.07
C GLY A 52 3.70 3.77 -18.86
N GLN A 53 2.69 3.55 -19.70
CA GLN A 53 1.44 4.32 -19.69
C GLN A 53 0.58 4.01 -18.46
N ARG A 54 -0.07 5.05 -17.90
CA ARG A 54 -0.99 5.01 -16.76
C ARG A 54 -0.46 4.17 -15.57
N PRO A 55 0.70 4.52 -14.98
CA PRO A 55 1.27 3.75 -13.88
C PRO A 55 0.42 3.88 -12.62
N ARG A 56 0.02 2.76 -12.02
CA ARG A 56 -0.80 2.71 -10.80
C ARG A 56 -0.15 1.86 -9.71
N GLY A 57 -0.45 0.57 -9.65
CA GLY A 57 0.12 -0.35 -8.66
C GLY A 57 1.65 -0.32 -8.64
N ILE A 58 2.25 -0.31 -7.45
CA ILE A 58 3.71 -0.30 -7.27
C ILE A 58 4.11 -1.10 -6.03
N ALA A 59 5.19 -1.87 -6.13
CA ALA A 59 5.81 -2.52 -4.97
C ALA A 59 7.31 -2.75 -5.21
N LEU A 60 8.05 -2.89 -4.12
CA LEU A 60 9.45 -3.31 -4.15
C LEU A 60 9.57 -4.83 -3.97
N SER A 61 10.60 -5.43 -4.57
CA SER A 61 11.01 -6.79 -4.20
C SER A 61 11.40 -6.86 -2.71
N PRO A 62 11.28 -8.02 -2.04
CA PRO A 62 11.62 -8.14 -0.62
C PRO A 62 13.08 -7.78 -0.27
N ASP A 63 13.99 -7.85 -1.24
CA ASP A 63 15.39 -7.43 -1.10
C ASP A 63 15.64 -5.96 -1.49
N PHE A 64 14.57 -5.22 -1.83
CA PHE A 64 14.56 -3.81 -2.22
C PHE A 64 15.40 -3.47 -3.46
N LYS A 65 15.72 -4.44 -4.31
CA LYS A 65 16.53 -4.23 -5.53
C LYS A 65 15.71 -3.97 -6.78
N SER A 66 14.44 -4.36 -6.80
CA SER A 66 13.56 -4.17 -7.96
C SER A 66 12.30 -3.42 -7.57
N ILE A 67 11.88 -2.49 -8.41
CA ILE A 67 10.57 -1.83 -8.35
C ILE A 67 9.71 -2.45 -9.44
N TYR A 68 8.55 -2.96 -9.07
CA TYR A 68 7.52 -3.39 -10.00
C TYR A 68 6.48 -2.28 -10.13
N VAL A 69 6.05 -1.96 -11.36
CA VAL A 69 5.04 -0.94 -11.62
C VAL A 69 4.01 -1.51 -12.60
N ALA A 70 2.74 -1.53 -12.23
CA ALA A 70 1.65 -1.82 -13.14
C ALA A 70 1.45 -0.62 -14.05
N THR A 71 1.62 -0.84 -15.35
CA THR A 71 1.40 0.16 -16.39
C THR A 71 0.18 -0.28 -17.17
N SER A 72 -0.96 0.24 -16.73
CA SER A 72 -2.30 -0.24 -17.03
C SER A 72 -2.58 -0.24 -18.54
N ASP A 73 -2.36 0.88 -19.22
CA ASP A 73 -2.62 1.00 -20.66
C ASP A 73 -1.58 0.25 -21.53
N ASP A 74 -0.52 -0.29 -20.91
CA ASP A 74 0.50 -1.11 -21.57
C ASP A 74 0.30 -2.62 -21.30
N ASP A 75 -0.75 -3.03 -20.56
CA ASP A 75 -1.09 -4.42 -20.20
C ASP A 75 0.07 -5.22 -19.56
N THR A 76 0.93 -4.53 -18.81
CA THR A 76 2.18 -5.12 -18.31
C THR A 76 2.62 -4.58 -16.96
N ILE A 77 3.49 -5.35 -16.28
CA ILE A 77 4.23 -4.87 -15.11
C ILE A 77 5.66 -4.54 -15.54
N ARG A 78 6.08 -3.28 -15.44
CA ARG A 78 7.48 -2.86 -15.67
C ARG A 78 8.34 -3.20 -14.46
N ILE A 79 9.60 -3.54 -14.69
CA ILE A 79 10.60 -3.84 -13.66
C ILE A 79 11.72 -2.81 -13.76
N LEU A 80 11.94 -2.02 -12.73
CA LEU A 80 13.05 -1.08 -12.64
C LEU A 80 14.06 -1.56 -11.59
N ASP A 81 15.34 -1.31 -11.81
CA ASP A 81 16.36 -1.43 -10.78
C ASP A 81 16.18 -0.28 -9.76
N ALA A 82 16.08 -0.60 -8.47
CA ALA A 82 15.67 0.35 -7.45
C ALA A 82 16.73 1.43 -7.12
N GLU A 83 17.99 1.21 -7.51
CA GLU A 83 19.09 2.15 -7.28
C GLU A 83 19.28 3.08 -8.50
N THR A 84 19.40 2.47 -9.68
CA THR A 84 19.69 3.19 -10.93
C THR A 84 18.43 3.70 -11.63
N LEU A 85 17.26 3.20 -11.26
CA LEU A 85 15.93 3.50 -11.83
C LEU A 85 15.81 3.14 -13.31
N LYS A 86 16.72 2.30 -13.82
CA LYS A 86 16.67 1.82 -15.20
C LYS A 86 15.72 0.65 -15.30
N GLU A 87 14.92 0.62 -16.37
CA GLU A 87 14.11 -0.55 -16.68
C GLU A 87 15.01 -1.77 -16.97
N THR A 88 14.73 -2.88 -16.32
CA THR A 88 15.44 -4.17 -16.44
C THR A 88 14.59 -5.26 -17.09
N GLY A 89 13.35 -4.91 -17.45
CA GLY A 89 12.43 -5.76 -18.19
C GLY A 89 10.98 -5.54 -17.80
N LYS A 90 10.14 -6.48 -18.21
CA LYS A 90 8.71 -6.49 -17.93
C LYS A 90 8.21 -7.89 -17.62
N LEU A 91 7.09 -7.99 -16.91
CA LEU A 91 6.33 -9.21 -16.70
C LEU A 91 5.03 -9.14 -17.53
N PRO A 92 4.54 -10.28 -18.02
CA PRO A 92 3.24 -10.34 -18.68
C PRO A 92 2.12 -10.06 -17.67
N SER A 93 1.01 -9.51 -18.13
CA SER A 93 -0.26 -9.44 -17.39
C SER A 93 -1.44 -9.86 -18.28
N GLY A 94 -2.67 -9.57 -17.85
CA GLY A 94 -3.84 -9.45 -18.73
C GLY A 94 -4.15 -7.98 -19.06
N GLU A 95 -5.33 -7.74 -19.61
CA GLU A 95 -5.82 -6.40 -19.96
C GLU A 95 -6.05 -5.55 -18.71
N ASP A 96 -5.54 -4.33 -18.75
CA ASP A 96 -5.69 -3.33 -17.69
C ASP A 96 -5.25 -3.79 -16.28
N PRO A 97 -3.95 -4.03 -16.05
CA PRO A 97 -3.43 -4.33 -14.73
C PRO A 97 -3.52 -3.11 -13.82
N GLU A 98 -4.39 -3.16 -12.82
CA GLU A 98 -4.62 -2.04 -11.89
C GLU A 98 -3.67 -2.08 -10.69
N THR A 99 -3.72 -3.18 -9.92
CA THR A 99 -2.84 -3.40 -8.78
C THR A 99 -2.28 -4.83 -8.76
N PHE A 100 -1.30 -5.07 -7.89
CA PHE A 100 -0.73 -6.40 -7.72
C PHE A 100 -0.20 -6.60 -6.31
N ALA A 101 -0.05 -7.87 -5.93
CA ALA A 101 0.52 -8.29 -4.67
C ALA A 101 1.67 -9.27 -4.89
N LEU A 102 2.79 -9.04 -4.20
CA LEU A 102 3.85 -10.03 -4.04
C LEU A 102 3.47 -11.00 -2.93
N ASN A 103 3.81 -12.28 -3.10
CA ASN A 103 3.79 -13.17 -1.95
C ASN A 103 4.97 -12.85 -1.00
N PRO A 104 4.89 -13.24 0.29
CA PRO A 104 5.90 -12.86 1.29
C PRO A 104 7.35 -13.28 0.99
N ASP A 105 7.58 -14.29 0.14
CA ASP A 105 8.94 -14.70 -0.27
C ASP A 105 9.40 -14.10 -1.61
N GLY A 106 8.57 -13.27 -2.26
CA GLY A 106 8.93 -12.60 -3.50
C GLY A 106 9.14 -13.54 -4.69
N THR A 107 8.53 -14.73 -4.67
CA THR A 107 8.62 -15.70 -5.77
C THR A 107 7.43 -15.61 -6.73
N MET A 108 6.29 -15.10 -6.26
CA MET A 108 5.05 -14.96 -7.00
C MET A 108 4.54 -13.52 -6.96
N LEU A 109 3.96 -13.09 -8.08
CA LEU A 109 3.24 -11.83 -8.20
C LEU A 109 1.82 -12.12 -8.72
N TYR A 110 0.81 -11.56 -8.07
CA TYR A 110 -0.60 -11.72 -8.45
C TYR A 110 -1.14 -10.37 -8.90
N VAL A 111 -1.60 -10.27 -10.15
CA VAL A 111 -2.08 -9.02 -10.76
C VAL A 111 -3.58 -9.06 -10.94
N SER A 112 -4.30 -8.03 -10.52
CA SER A 112 -5.69 -7.81 -10.87
C SER A 112 -5.79 -7.16 -12.25
N ASN A 113 -6.49 -7.78 -13.17
CA ASN A 113 -6.68 -7.29 -14.55
C ASN A 113 -8.15 -6.88 -14.67
N GLU A 114 -8.40 -5.57 -14.64
CA GLU A 114 -9.71 -4.98 -14.40
C GLU A 114 -10.70 -5.34 -15.53
N ASP A 115 -10.30 -5.09 -16.78
CA ASP A 115 -11.10 -5.35 -17.99
C ASP A 115 -11.31 -6.85 -18.26
N ASP A 116 -10.38 -7.69 -17.81
CA ASP A 116 -10.38 -9.14 -18.05
C ASP A 116 -11.23 -9.94 -17.03
N SER A 117 -11.62 -9.32 -15.91
CA SER A 117 -12.24 -10.02 -14.76
C SER A 117 -11.39 -11.21 -14.26
N ARG A 118 -10.06 -11.03 -14.23
CA ARG A 118 -9.09 -12.09 -13.91
C ARG A 118 -7.97 -11.63 -13.00
N VAL A 119 -7.49 -12.57 -12.19
CA VAL A 119 -6.18 -12.48 -11.54
C VAL A 119 -5.14 -13.26 -12.34
N THR A 120 -4.02 -12.63 -12.69
CA THR A 120 -2.88 -13.30 -13.32
C THR A 120 -1.81 -13.61 -12.27
N ALA A 121 -1.51 -14.88 -12.07
CA ALA A 121 -0.42 -15.33 -11.20
C ALA A 121 0.86 -15.52 -12.02
N ILE A 122 1.96 -14.92 -11.57
CA ILE A 122 3.25 -14.84 -12.28
C ILE A 122 4.35 -15.44 -11.41
N ASP A 123 5.10 -16.38 -11.96
CA ASP A 123 6.35 -16.86 -11.38
C ASP A 123 7.47 -15.85 -11.71
N LEU A 124 7.99 -15.16 -10.69
CA LEU A 124 8.96 -14.09 -10.87
C LEU A 124 10.33 -14.58 -11.30
N LYS A 125 10.71 -15.80 -10.92
CA LYS A 125 11.99 -16.41 -11.35
C LYS A 125 11.94 -16.74 -12.83
N LYS A 126 10.82 -17.30 -13.29
CA LYS A 126 10.61 -17.64 -14.71
C LYS A 126 10.17 -16.44 -15.55
N ARG A 127 9.72 -15.36 -14.90
CA ARG A 127 9.09 -14.17 -15.51
C ARG A 127 7.94 -14.53 -16.45
N LYS A 128 7.08 -15.45 -16.00
CA LYS A 128 5.97 -15.99 -16.82
C LYS A 128 4.69 -16.08 -16.01
N ALA A 129 3.57 -15.73 -16.64
CA ALA A 129 2.26 -16.07 -16.15
C ALA A 129 2.12 -17.59 -16.09
N VAL A 130 1.71 -18.12 -14.93
CA VAL A 130 1.51 -19.55 -14.69
C VAL A 130 0.04 -19.93 -14.59
N LYS A 131 -0.84 -18.96 -14.29
CA LYS A 131 -2.29 -19.17 -14.20
C LYS A 131 -3.03 -17.85 -14.40
N GLN A 132 -4.16 -17.91 -15.10
CA GLN A 132 -5.20 -16.89 -15.05
C GLN A 132 -6.39 -17.45 -14.28
N ILE A 133 -6.83 -16.71 -13.26
CA ILE A 133 -7.84 -17.13 -12.28
C ILE A 133 -9.04 -16.23 -12.49
N LYS A 134 -10.20 -16.83 -12.80
CA LYS A 134 -11.44 -16.06 -12.98
C LYS A 134 -11.92 -15.53 -11.64
N VAL A 135 -12.29 -14.25 -11.61
CA VAL A 135 -12.90 -13.57 -10.46
C VAL A 135 -14.14 -12.80 -10.92
N GLY A 136 -14.66 -11.89 -10.10
CA GLY A 136 -15.75 -10.99 -10.45
C GLY A 136 -15.30 -9.86 -11.38
N VAL A 137 -16.26 -9.05 -11.82
CA VAL A 137 -16.05 -7.93 -12.75
C VAL A 137 -15.29 -6.79 -12.07
N GLU A 138 -14.37 -6.17 -12.81
CA GLU A 138 -13.50 -5.06 -12.37
C GLU A 138 -12.71 -5.41 -11.09
N PRO A 139 -11.83 -6.42 -11.10
CA PRO A 139 -10.93 -6.66 -9.98
C PRO A 139 -9.89 -5.54 -9.88
N GLU A 140 -9.83 -4.86 -8.74
CA GLU A 140 -8.83 -3.83 -8.46
C GLU A 140 -7.96 -4.20 -7.26
N GLY A 141 -8.53 -4.33 -6.06
CA GLY A 141 -7.75 -4.64 -4.86
C GLY A 141 -7.23 -6.06 -4.89
N ILE A 142 -5.93 -6.25 -4.65
CA ILE A 142 -5.36 -7.58 -4.48
C ILE A 142 -4.32 -7.62 -3.36
N THR A 143 -4.33 -8.70 -2.57
CA THR A 143 -3.36 -8.90 -1.48
C THR A 143 -3.04 -10.37 -1.28
N ALA A 144 -1.84 -10.68 -0.77
CA ALA A 144 -1.42 -12.03 -0.40
C ALA A 144 -1.21 -12.11 1.11
N SER A 145 -1.67 -13.19 1.75
CA SER A 145 -1.57 -13.33 3.20
C SER A 145 -0.12 -13.56 3.66
N PRO A 146 0.27 -13.00 4.82
CA PRO A 146 1.59 -13.24 5.41
C PRO A 146 1.90 -14.73 5.64
N ASP A 147 0.89 -15.54 5.95
CA ASP A 147 1.02 -16.99 6.13
C ASP A 147 1.05 -17.80 4.81
N LYS A 148 1.04 -17.11 3.66
CA LYS A 148 1.16 -17.66 2.30
C LYS A 148 0.01 -18.59 1.87
N LYS A 149 -1.12 -18.60 2.58
CA LYS A 149 -2.24 -19.49 2.24
C LYS A 149 -3.20 -18.87 1.24
N TRP A 150 -3.39 -17.56 1.31
CA TRP A 150 -4.48 -16.89 0.61
C TRP A 150 -3.97 -15.77 -0.27
N VAL A 151 -4.61 -15.62 -1.42
CA VAL A 151 -4.64 -14.38 -2.20
C VAL A 151 -6.09 -13.91 -2.24
N ILE A 152 -6.31 -12.64 -2.00
CA ILE A 152 -7.64 -12.03 -2.03
C ILE A 152 -7.70 -11.05 -3.18
N SER A 153 -8.75 -11.14 -4.00
CA SER A 153 -9.07 -10.14 -5.02
C SER A 153 -10.42 -9.51 -4.72
N ALA A 154 -10.50 -8.18 -4.66
CA ALA A 154 -11.74 -7.42 -4.58
C ALA A 154 -12.20 -7.06 -6.00
N SER A 155 -13.46 -7.38 -6.31
CA SER A 155 -14.10 -7.08 -7.59
C SER A 155 -15.16 -6.01 -7.40
N GLU A 156 -14.88 -4.80 -7.91
CA GLU A 156 -15.61 -3.57 -7.65
C GLU A 156 -17.09 -3.68 -8.00
N THR A 157 -17.39 -3.98 -9.27
CA THR A 157 -18.76 -3.98 -9.79
C THR A 157 -19.59 -5.12 -9.21
N THR A 158 -18.96 -6.25 -8.88
CA THR A 158 -19.68 -7.39 -8.30
C THR A 158 -19.82 -7.34 -6.78
N ASN A 159 -19.20 -6.38 -6.10
CA ASN A 159 -19.24 -6.23 -4.64
C ASN A 159 -18.79 -7.48 -3.90
N MET A 160 -17.71 -8.11 -4.38
CA MET A 160 -17.20 -9.37 -3.83
C MET A 160 -15.71 -9.28 -3.49
N VAL A 161 -15.31 -10.05 -2.47
CA VAL A 161 -13.92 -10.49 -2.30
C VAL A 161 -13.81 -11.98 -2.62
N HIS A 162 -12.85 -12.33 -3.46
CA HIS A 162 -12.57 -13.68 -3.93
C HIS A 162 -11.38 -14.26 -3.17
N TRP A 163 -11.60 -15.42 -2.55
CA TRP A 163 -10.57 -16.17 -1.83
C TRP A 163 -9.91 -17.17 -2.77
N ILE A 164 -8.64 -16.93 -3.06
CA ILE A 164 -7.82 -17.77 -3.92
C ILE A 164 -6.84 -18.55 -3.05
N ASP A 165 -6.84 -19.88 -3.15
CA ASP A 165 -5.82 -20.70 -2.52
C ASP A 165 -4.48 -20.47 -3.23
N ALA A 166 -3.49 -19.97 -2.49
CA ALA A 166 -2.21 -19.55 -3.06
C ALA A 166 -1.36 -20.72 -3.60
N LYS A 167 -1.66 -21.96 -3.18
CA LYS A 167 -0.96 -23.17 -3.62
C LYS A 167 -1.59 -23.75 -4.88
N THR A 168 -2.92 -23.83 -4.95
CA THR A 168 -3.61 -24.40 -6.12
C THR A 168 -3.89 -23.37 -7.20
N LEU A 169 -3.88 -22.08 -6.86
CA LEU A 169 -4.25 -20.96 -7.73
C LEU A 169 -5.69 -21.10 -8.23
N GLU A 170 -6.58 -21.52 -7.34
CA GLU A 170 -8.02 -21.64 -7.58
C GLU A 170 -8.79 -20.73 -6.64
N ALA A 171 -9.80 -20.04 -7.19
CA ALA A 171 -10.77 -19.32 -6.37
C ALA A 171 -11.69 -20.35 -5.71
N VAL A 172 -11.60 -20.47 -4.38
CA VAL A 172 -12.31 -21.50 -3.61
C VAL A 172 -13.50 -20.96 -2.82
N ASN A 173 -13.56 -19.64 -2.61
CA ASN A 173 -14.70 -19.00 -1.96
C ASN A 173 -14.87 -17.54 -2.45
N HIS A 174 -16.06 -16.98 -2.26
CA HIS A 174 -16.33 -15.55 -2.43
C HIS A 174 -17.25 -15.05 -1.32
N ILE A 175 -17.05 -13.80 -0.91
CA ILE A 175 -17.85 -13.14 0.13
C ILE A 175 -18.39 -11.84 -0.44
N LEU A 176 -19.70 -11.63 -0.34
CA LEU A 176 -20.31 -10.34 -0.63
C LEU A 176 -19.90 -9.32 0.44
N VAL A 177 -19.44 -8.16 -0.01
CA VAL A 177 -19.08 -7.03 0.83
C VAL A 177 -19.88 -5.80 0.41
N ASP A 178 -19.75 -4.71 1.16
CA ASP A 178 -20.44 -3.47 0.85
C ASP A 178 -20.01 -2.92 -0.53
N PRO A 179 -20.87 -2.13 -1.20
CA PRO A 179 -20.66 -1.77 -2.59
C PRO A 179 -19.33 -1.08 -2.95
N ARG A 180 -18.78 -1.49 -4.11
CA ARG A 180 -17.51 -1.04 -4.70
C ARG A 180 -16.30 -1.26 -3.79
N PRO A 181 -15.94 -2.52 -3.46
CA PRO A 181 -14.73 -2.81 -2.69
C PRO A 181 -13.47 -2.42 -3.47
N ARG A 182 -12.60 -1.59 -2.88
CA ARG A 182 -11.35 -1.13 -3.53
C ARG A 182 -10.13 -1.83 -3.00
N ALA A 183 -9.74 -1.58 -1.75
CA ALA A 183 -8.49 -2.12 -1.20
C ALA A 183 -8.76 -3.26 -0.24
N VAL A 184 -7.83 -4.22 -0.22
CA VAL A 184 -7.85 -5.38 0.67
C VAL A 184 -6.49 -5.50 1.36
N ALA A 185 -6.48 -5.70 2.67
CA ALA A 185 -5.24 -5.88 3.43
C ALA A 185 -5.41 -6.92 4.54
N PHE A 186 -4.44 -7.83 4.64
CA PHE A 186 -4.33 -8.72 5.78
C PHE A 186 -3.65 -8.02 6.96
N THR A 187 -4.05 -8.39 8.18
CA THR A 187 -3.24 -8.12 9.37
C THR A 187 -1.96 -8.95 9.33
N ALA A 188 -0.89 -8.46 9.96
CA ALA A 188 0.43 -9.12 9.91
C ALA A 188 0.42 -10.56 10.44
N ASP A 189 -0.49 -10.88 11.36
CA ASP A 189 -0.71 -12.22 11.90
C ASP A 189 -1.64 -13.11 11.04
N SER A 190 -2.08 -12.62 9.88
CA SER A 190 -3.03 -13.28 8.97
C SER A 190 -4.40 -13.62 9.60
N ALA A 191 -4.76 -12.99 10.72
CA ALA A 191 -6.00 -13.30 11.43
C ALA A 191 -7.22 -12.55 10.89
N GLN A 192 -7.04 -11.34 10.36
CA GLN A 192 -8.12 -10.55 9.77
C GLN A 192 -7.77 -10.08 8.36
N LEU A 193 -8.81 -9.93 7.56
CA LEU A 193 -8.80 -9.27 6.26
C LEU A 193 -9.66 -8.01 6.37
N TRP A 194 -9.10 -6.86 6.01
CA TRP A 194 -9.76 -5.57 6.02
C TRP A 194 -10.05 -5.17 4.57
N VAL A 195 -11.28 -4.75 4.29
CA VAL A 195 -11.78 -4.43 2.94
C VAL A 195 -12.43 -3.06 2.95
N THR A 196 -11.94 -2.13 2.14
CA THR A 196 -12.58 -0.81 1.97
C THR A 196 -13.63 -0.87 0.88
N SER A 197 -14.81 -0.27 1.11
CA SER A 197 -15.89 -0.17 0.13
C SER A 197 -16.15 1.30 -0.19
N GLU A 198 -15.65 1.74 -1.34
CA GLU A 198 -15.56 3.15 -1.74
C GLU A 198 -16.94 3.81 -1.78
N MET A 199 -17.89 3.20 -2.50
CA MET A 199 -19.22 3.77 -2.69
C MET A 199 -20.07 3.69 -1.42
N ALA A 200 -19.86 2.65 -0.60
CA ALA A 200 -20.60 2.45 0.63
C ALA A 200 -20.12 3.33 1.80
N GLY A 201 -18.90 3.84 1.73
CA GLY A 201 -18.30 4.61 2.81
C GLY A 201 -17.92 3.76 4.02
N THR A 202 -17.57 2.49 3.81
CA THR A 202 -17.36 1.52 4.90
C THR A 202 -16.02 0.78 4.82
N LEU A 203 -15.60 0.25 5.97
CA LEU A 203 -14.50 -0.69 6.12
C LEU A 203 -15.06 -2.00 6.73
N THR A 204 -15.01 -3.08 5.95
CA THR A 204 -15.44 -4.42 6.36
C THR A 204 -14.26 -5.20 6.92
N ILE A 205 -14.43 -5.83 8.08
CA ILE A 205 -13.44 -6.68 8.74
C ILE A 205 -13.93 -8.12 8.68
N ILE A 206 -13.12 -9.01 8.11
CA ILE A 206 -13.42 -10.43 7.94
C ILE A 206 -12.43 -11.24 8.78
N ASP A 207 -12.92 -12.18 9.58
CA ASP A 207 -12.08 -13.17 10.27
C ASP A 207 -11.59 -14.20 9.24
N VAL A 208 -10.27 -14.39 9.16
CA VAL A 208 -9.67 -15.20 8.08
C VAL A 208 -9.94 -16.68 8.26
N LYS A 209 -10.04 -17.16 9.50
CA LYS A 209 -10.22 -18.58 9.80
C LYS A 209 -11.64 -19.06 9.48
N SER A 210 -12.64 -18.30 9.88
CA SER A 210 -14.06 -18.60 9.67
C SER A 210 -14.60 -18.03 8.36
N GLN A 211 -13.87 -17.09 7.74
CA GLN A 211 -14.30 -16.36 6.55
C GLN A 211 -15.65 -15.66 6.76
N GLN A 212 -15.91 -15.17 7.97
CA GLN A 212 -17.12 -14.44 8.34
C GLN A 212 -16.81 -12.95 8.57
N ILE A 213 -17.76 -12.09 8.17
CA ILE A 213 -17.70 -10.67 8.50
C ILE A 213 -17.86 -10.50 10.01
N VAL A 214 -16.87 -9.85 10.63
CA VAL A 214 -16.83 -9.55 12.06
C VAL A 214 -17.46 -8.18 12.33
N LYS A 215 -17.17 -7.19 11.49
CA LYS A 215 -17.57 -5.81 11.71
C LYS A 215 -17.59 -5.03 10.40
N ASN A 216 -18.58 -4.17 10.24
CA ASN A 216 -18.55 -3.08 9.25
C ASN A 216 -18.43 -1.75 9.99
N ILE A 217 -17.35 -1.02 9.72
CA ILE A 217 -17.04 0.28 10.30
C ILE A 217 -17.55 1.36 9.34
N LYS A 218 -18.33 2.30 9.86
CA LYS A 218 -18.73 3.51 9.15
C LYS A 218 -17.87 4.68 9.60
N PHE A 219 -17.59 5.59 8.68
CA PHE A 219 -16.81 6.78 8.95
C PHE A 219 -17.71 8.01 9.13
N ALA A 220 -17.31 8.92 10.01
CA ALA A 220 -18.00 10.18 10.26
C ALA A 220 -16.98 11.30 10.40
N VAL A 221 -16.78 12.07 9.32
CA VAL A 221 -15.88 13.22 9.31
C VAL A 221 -16.69 14.50 9.50
N GLN A 222 -16.36 15.28 10.52
CA GLN A 222 -17.06 16.54 10.80
C GLN A 222 -17.02 17.49 9.59
N GLY A 223 -18.17 17.98 9.17
CA GLY A 223 -18.31 18.93 8.06
C GLY A 223 -18.17 18.33 6.67
N VAL A 224 -18.09 16.99 6.55
CA VAL A 224 -18.03 16.29 5.27
C VAL A 224 -19.27 15.41 5.12
N THR A 225 -19.94 15.50 3.97
CA THR A 225 -21.12 14.70 3.67
C THR A 225 -20.74 13.24 3.38
N ALA A 226 -21.63 12.30 3.69
CA ALA A 226 -21.34 10.87 3.59
C ALA A 226 -20.93 10.43 2.17
N ASP A 227 -21.48 11.06 1.12
CA ASP A 227 -21.14 10.77 -0.28
C ASP A 227 -19.67 11.10 -0.64
N LYS A 228 -19.01 11.96 0.14
CA LYS A 228 -17.58 12.30 -0.02
C LYS A 228 -16.67 11.42 0.83
N ILE A 229 -17.22 10.67 1.79
CA ILE A 229 -16.44 9.79 2.65
C ILE A 229 -16.29 8.43 1.96
N GLN A 230 -15.36 8.38 1.00
CA GLN A 230 -15.15 7.20 0.17
C GLN A 230 -13.80 6.56 0.49
N PRO A 231 -13.77 5.44 1.23
CA PRO A 231 -12.54 4.77 1.62
C PRO A 231 -11.90 4.04 0.43
N VAL A 232 -10.58 4.16 0.32
CA VAL A 232 -9.78 3.61 -0.78
C VAL A 232 -8.61 2.81 -0.21
N GLY A 233 -7.35 3.26 -0.29
CA GLY A 233 -6.20 2.57 0.26
C GLY A 233 -6.25 2.35 1.78
N ILE A 234 -5.63 1.26 2.22
CA ILE A 234 -5.60 0.81 3.61
C ILE A 234 -4.23 0.22 3.96
N VAL A 235 -3.73 0.55 5.16
CA VAL A 235 -2.57 -0.12 5.76
C VAL A 235 -2.82 -0.39 7.25
N ILE A 236 -2.23 -1.47 7.77
CA ILE A 236 -2.38 -1.90 9.17
C ILE A 236 -0.98 -2.08 9.76
N ASP A 237 -0.73 -1.56 10.96
CA ASP A 237 0.59 -1.70 11.57
C ASP A 237 0.88 -3.17 11.95
N LYS A 238 2.17 -3.49 12.09
CA LYS A 238 2.64 -4.87 12.27
C LYS A 238 2.16 -5.50 13.59
N GLU A 239 1.84 -4.68 14.58
CA GLU A 239 1.37 -5.09 15.90
C GLU A 239 -0.16 -5.11 15.96
N ARG A 240 -0.83 -4.74 14.87
CA ARG A 240 -2.29 -4.56 14.78
C ARG A 240 -2.81 -3.68 15.91
N LYS A 241 -2.12 -2.59 16.21
CA LYS A 241 -2.63 -1.58 17.15
C LYS A 241 -3.59 -0.62 16.46
N ARG A 242 -3.26 -0.24 15.23
CA ARG A 242 -3.96 0.70 14.39
C ARG A 242 -3.97 0.29 12.92
N GLY A 243 -5.04 0.67 12.25
CA GLY A 243 -5.10 0.75 10.79
C GLY A 243 -5.31 2.18 10.33
N TYR A 244 -4.96 2.46 9.09
CA TYR A 244 -5.12 3.76 8.46
C TYR A 244 -5.84 3.57 7.14
N VAL A 245 -6.89 4.36 6.92
CA VAL A 245 -7.73 4.29 5.70
C VAL A 245 -7.76 5.65 5.03
N ALA A 246 -7.36 5.68 3.77
CA ALA A 246 -7.49 6.87 2.93
C ALA A 246 -8.97 7.08 2.59
N LEU A 247 -9.53 8.24 2.94
CA LEU A 247 -10.89 8.66 2.63
C LEU A 247 -10.82 9.71 1.51
N GLY A 248 -10.84 9.24 0.27
CA GLY A 248 -10.33 9.97 -0.88
C GLY A 248 -10.90 11.38 -1.04
N PRO A 249 -12.15 11.54 -1.50
CA PRO A 249 -12.76 12.86 -1.69
C PRO A 249 -12.96 13.66 -0.39
N ALA A 250 -12.86 13.02 0.77
CA ALA A 250 -12.94 13.68 2.07
C ALA A 250 -11.61 14.35 2.48
N ASN A 251 -10.51 14.08 1.76
CA ASN A 251 -9.16 14.59 2.08
C ASN A 251 -8.78 14.23 3.52
N ARG A 252 -9.10 13.00 3.93
CA ARG A 252 -8.82 12.49 5.28
C ARG A 252 -8.11 11.15 5.23
N VAL A 253 -7.24 10.91 6.20
CA VAL A 253 -6.87 9.56 6.63
C VAL A 253 -7.59 9.26 7.93
N ALA A 254 -8.44 8.24 7.94
CA ALA A 254 -9.04 7.73 9.17
C ALA A 254 -8.02 6.88 9.93
N VAL A 255 -7.87 7.12 11.22
CA VAL A 255 -7.10 6.28 12.15
C VAL A 255 -8.08 5.33 12.83
N ILE A 256 -7.83 4.03 12.72
CA ILE A 256 -8.68 2.96 13.24
C ILE A 256 -7.97 2.32 14.43
N ASP A 257 -8.63 2.23 15.58
CA ASP A 257 -8.20 1.34 16.66
C ASP A 257 -8.47 -0.10 16.21
N ALA A 258 -7.41 -0.86 15.93
CA ALA A 258 -7.52 -2.18 15.35
C ALA A 258 -7.96 -3.26 16.36
N GLN A 259 -7.97 -2.94 17.66
CA GLN A 259 -8.47 -3.82 18.72
C GLN A 259 -9.96 -3.59 18.97
N LYS A 260 -10.40 -2.32 18.95
CA LYS A 260 -11.82 -1.96 19.10
C LYS A 260 -12.61 -2.06 17.80
N LEU A 261 -11.92 -2.02 16.65
CA LEU A 261 -12.51 -1.95 15.31
C LEU A 261 -13.42 -0.72 15.16
N GLU A 262 -12.87 0.45 15.51
CA GLU A 262 -13.55 1.74 15.50
C GLU A 262 -12.60 2.84 15.01
N ALA A 263 -13.14 3.84 14.29
CA ALA A 263 -12.36 5.02 13.90
C ALA A 263 -12.19 5.95 15.12
N GLU A 264 -10.96 6.33 15.43
CA GLU A 264 -10.62 7.18 16.58
C GLU A 264 -10.21 8.61 16.20
N ASN A 265 -9.73 8.83 14.97
CA ASN A 265 -9.25 10.14 14.52
C ASN A 265 -9.32 10.28 12.99
N TYR A 266 -9.26 11.51 12.48
CA TYR A 266 -9.25 11.84 11.05
C TYR A 266 -8.22 12.93 10.75
N LEU A 267 -7.18 12.58 10.00
CA LEU A 267 -6.07 13.47 9.67
C LEU A 267 -6.31 14.17 8.34
N LEU A 268 -6.27 15.49 8.32
CA LEU A 268 -6.40 16.30 7.09
C LEU A 268 -5.15 16.14 6.21
N VAL A 269 -5.34 15.64 5.00
CA VAL A 269 -4.28 15.46 3.98
C VAL A 269 -4.64 16.24 2.70
N GLY A 270 -3.84 16.07 1.65
CA GLY A 270 -4.11 16.66 0.34
C GLY A 270 -5.42 16.19 -0.30
N GLN A 271 -5.73 16.78 -1.46
CA GLN A 271 -6.99 16.56 -2.15
C GLN A 271 -7.01 15.21 -2.88
N ARG A 272 -8.08 14.42 -2.66
CA ARG A 272 -8.25 13.07 -3.24
C ARG A 272 -7.11 12.13 -2.87
N VAL A 273 -7.01 11.78 -1.60
CA VAL A 273 -6.06 10.75 -1.13
C VAL A 273 -6.40 9.38 -1.71
N TRP A 274 -5.40 8.61 -2.16
CA TRP A 274 -5.57 7.31 -2.80
C TRP A 274 -4.98 6.17 -2.00
N ASN A 275 -3.66 6.17 -1.84
CA ASN A 275 -2.94 5.06 -1.21
C ASN A 275 -2.03 5.54 -0.08
N LEU A 276 -1.62 4.58 0.74
CA LEU A 276 -0.90 4.80 1.98
C LEU A 276 0.30 3.83 2.05
N ALA A 277 1.41 4.26 2.63
CA ALA A 277 2.51 3.36 2.97
C ALA A 277 3.23 3.82 4.24
N PHE A 278 3.64 2.87 5.09
CA PHE A 278 4.45 3.17 6.27
C PHE A 278 5.91 3.41 5.91
N SER A 279 6.58 4.23 6.71
CA SER A 279 8.04 4.14 6.82
C SER A 279 8.47 2.76 7.32
N PRO A 280 9.72 2.31 7.04
CA PRO A 280 10.20 0.99 7.46
C PRO A 280 10.10 0.76 8.98
N ASP A 281 10.28 1.82 9.77
CA ASP A 281 10.18 1.82 11.24
C ASP A 281 8.75 1.98 11.77
N GLN A 282 7.75 2.19 10.90
CA GLN A 282 6.36 2.53 11.23
C GLN A 282 6.22 3.75 12.15
N GLN A 283 7.11 4.73 12.05
CA GLN A 283 6.98 6.03 12.72
C GLN A 283 6.30 7.10 11.85
N ARG A 284 6.35 6.93 10.52
CA ARG A 284 5.71 7.81 9.55
C ARG A 284 4.71 7.03 8.69
N LEU A 285 3.72 7.77 8.20
CA LEU A 285 2.79 7.32 7.18
C LEU A 285 2.81 8.31 6.02
N TYR A 286 2.92 7.78 4.80
CA TYR A 286 2.92 8.54 3.57
C TYR A 286 1.61 8.33 2.83
N THR A 287 1.15 9.36 2.15
CA THR A 287 -0.09 9.34 1.38
C THR A 287 0.16 9.84 -0.04
N THR A 288 -0.62 9.38 -1.02
CA THR A 288 -0.67 9.94 -2.36
C THR A 288 -1.96 10.71 -2.55
N ASN A 289 -1.90 11.99 -2.93
CA ASN A 289 -3.07 12.84 -3.10
C ASN A 289 -3.21 13.27 -4.55
N GLY A 290 -4.11 12.59 -5.27
CA GLY A 290 -4.19 12.67 -6.72
C GLY A 290 -4.51 14.07 -7.24
N VAL A 291 -5.48 14.76 -6.63
CA VAL A 291 -5.97 16.05 -7.14
C VAL A 291 -5.05 17.22 -6.75
N SER A 292 -4.42 17.16 -5.57
CA SER A 292 -3.46 18.19 -5.15
C SER A 292 -2.04 17.97 -5.67
N ASN A 293 -1.77 16.88 -6.41
CA ASN A 293 -0.48 16.59 -7.04
C ASN A 293 0.69 16.51 -6.04
N ASP A 294 0.40 16.09 -4.82
CA ASP A 294 1.35 16.01 -3.71
C ASP A 294 1.25 14.69 -2.95
N ILE A 295 2.23 14.48 -2.07
CA ILE A 295 2.15 13.50 -0.99
C ILE A 295 2.02 14.23 0.34
N SER A 296 1.36 13.62 1.32
CA SER A 296 1.42 14.07 2.72
C SER A 296 2.26 13.11 3.56
N ILE A 297 3.11 13.66 4.43
CA ILE A 297 3.92 12.94 5.41
C ILE A 297 3.28 13.14 6.78
N ILE A 298 3.02 12.04 7.47
CA ILE A 298 2.30 12.01 8.75
C ILE A 298 3.22 11.41 9.80
N ASP A 299 3.41 12.12 10.91
CA ASP A 299 4.08 11.58 12.11
C ASP A 299 3.06 10.81 12.95
N LEU A 300 3.32 9.51 13.17
CA LEU A 300 2.36 8.61 13.81
C LEU A 300 2.34 8.71 15.34
N ALA A 301 3.40 9.26 15.95
CA ALA A 301 3.46 9.47 17.39
C ALA A 301 2.53 10.61 17.83
N SER A 302 2.60 11.73 17.11
CA SER A 302 1.76 12.91 17.32
C SER A 302 0.43 12.85 16.56
N GLN A 303 0.30 11.93 15.59
CA GLN A 303 -0.80 11.87 14.63
C GLN A 303 -1.03 13.21 13.92
N THR A 304 0.05 13.82 13.42
CA THR A 304 -0.02 15.11 12.71
C THR A 304 0.59 15.00 11.33
N VAL A 305 0.02 15.74 10.37
CA VAL A 305 0.61 15.90 9.06
C VAL A 305 1.71 16.94 9.18
N THR A 306 2.96 16.52 8.97
CA THR A 306 4.14 17.35 9.20
C THR A 306 4.58 18.09 7.95
N GLN A 307 4.37 17.49 6.77
CA GLN A 307 4.79 18.03 5.49
C GLN A 307 3.87 17.61 4.35
N SER A 308 3.82 18.46 3.32
CA SER A 308 3.31 18.13 1.99
C SER A 308 4.42 18.38 0.97
N VAL A 309 4.57 17.46 0.01
CA VAL A 309 5.61 17.52 -1.02
C VAL A 309 4.98 17.34 -2.38
N GLY A 310 5.09 18.34 -3.25
CA GLY A 310 4.66 18.22 -4.65
C GLY A 310 5.52 17.22 -5.42
N VAL A 311 4.90 16.33 -6.19
CA VAL A 311 5.60 15.22 -6.87
C VAL A 311 5.38 15.17 -8.38
N GLY A 312 4.19 15.52 -8.85
CA GLY A 312 3.76 15.37 -10.25
C GLY A 312 2.25 15.16 -10.34
N THR A 313 1.74 14.95 -11.56
CA THR A 313 0.31 14.93 -11.83
C THR A 313 -0.32 13.60 -11.45
N TYR A 314 -1.36 13.64 -10.62
CA TYR A 314 -2.15 12.48 -10.18
C TYR A 314 -1.27 11.36 -9.56
N PRO A 315 -0.59 11.63 -8.44
CA PRO A 315 0.08 10.56 -7.69
C PRO A 315 -0.95 9.54 -7.20
N TRP A 316 -0.68 8.26 -7.46
CA TRP A 316 -1.64 7.18 -7.20
C TRP A 316 -1.09 6.16 -6.20
N GLY A 317 -0.03 5.44 -6.56
CA GLY A 317 0.59 4.40 -5.72
C GLY A 317 1.86 4.89 -5.04
N VAL A 318 2.23 4.28 -3.91
CA VAL A 318 3.46 4.61 -3.18
C VAL A 318 4.14 3.35 -2.65
N ALA A 319 5.45 3.25 -2.85
CA ALA A 319 6.31 2.23 -2.25
C ALA A 319 7.48 2.89 -1.50
N VAL A 320 7.92 2.26 -0.41
CA VAL A 320 8.95 2.80 0.49
C VAL A 320 10.14 1.87 0.52
N LYS A 321 11.31 2.38 0.14
CA LYS A 321 12.58 1.69 0.23
C LYS A 321 13.34 2.15 1.49
N PRO A 322 13.82 1.24 2.35
CA PRO A 322 14.72 1.58 3.45
C PRO A 322 16.10 2.06 2.99
#